data_AF-A0A6C0AFQ3-F1
#
_entry.id   AF-A0A6C0AFQ3-F1
#
_cell.length_a   1.000
_cell.length_b   1.000
_cell.length_c   1.000
_cell.angle_alpha   90.00
_cell.angle_beta   90.00
_cell.angle_gamma   90.00
#
_symmetry.space_group_name_H-M   'P 1'
#
loop_
_entity.id
_entity.type
_entity.pdbx_description
1 polymer ?
#
loop_
_entity_poly.entity_id
_entity_poly.type
_entity_poly.pdbx_seq_one_letter_code
_entity_poly.pdbx_strand_id
1 'polypeptide(L)'
;MCALYETKGSLLLNSLLIYFENKVNMESLVEILQDRSLVSLRMIDWFVTKHSRVKHLQYDVDGKPFAVYSNYKSQLKAYSKKQMDPFCRRDRIVLRKHGSELTTTIGQMNFFRWAIENRILKYIYDHYDDLELEMKNENKQKTNLSRKKTGSNQKRSFSRTNTSMMVTFD
;
A
#
# COMPACT_ATOMS: atom_id res chain seq x y z
N MET A 1 -3.30 36.99 0.95
CA MET A 1 -2.07 36.20 1.22
C MET A 1 -2.09 35.78 2.68
N CYS A 2 -2.36 34.51 2.97
CA CYS A 2 -2.20 33.95 4.32
C CYS A 2 -0.91 33.13 4.32
N ALA A 3 0.02 33.48 5.21
CA ALA A 3 1.15 32.63 5.53
C ALA A 3 0.60 31.34 6.15
N LEU A 4 0.47 30.28 5.34
CA LEU A 4 0.12 28.95 5.81
C LEU A 4 1.37 28.34 6.43
N TYR A 5 1.36 28.21 7.75
CA TYR A 5 2.31 27.43 8.54
C TYR A 5 2.66 26.10 7.84
N GLU A 6 3.92 25.97 7.41
CA GLU A 6 4.42 24.77 6.71
C GLU A 6 4.59 23.62 7.71
N THR A 7 3.59 22.75 7.76
CA THR A 7 3.74 21.44 8.41
C THR A 7 4.54 20.49 7.51
N LYS A 8 5.18 19.48 8.09
CA LYS A 8 5.76 18.36 7.32
C LYS A 8 4.74 17.72 6.36
N GLY A 9 3.46 17.73 6.73
CA GLY A 9 2.36 17.22 5.90
C GLY A 9 2.08 18.07 4.66
N SER A 10 2.14 19.41 4.78
CA SER A 10 1.91 20.31 3.64
C SER A 10 3.07 20.30 2.65
N LEU A 11 4.32 20.19 3.12
CA LEU A 11 5.48 20.05 2.23
C LEU A 11 5.42 18.76 1.39
N LEU A 12 5.09 17.64 2.03
CA LEU A 12 4.91 16.37 1.32
C LEU A 12 3.79 16.46 0.29
N LEU A 13 2.63 16.99 0.67
CA LEU A 13 1.51 17.15 -0.25
C LEU A 13 1.88 18.01 -1.47
N ASN A 14 2.53 19.17 -1.26
CA ASN A 14 2.97 20.02 -2.37
C ASN A 14 3.94 19.29 -3.31
N SER A 15 4.91 18.56 -2.76
CA SER A 15 5.84 17.76 -3.56
C SER A 15 5.11 16.69 -4.39
N LEU A 16 4.10 16.04 -3.81
CA LEU A 16 3.30 15.03 -4.52
C LEU A 16 2.43 15.66 -5.61
N LEU A 17 1.80 16.80 -5.36
CA LEU A 17 1.00 17.51 -6.36
C LEU A 17 1.86 17.91 -7.57
N ILE A 18 3.09 18.38 -7.34
CA ILE A 18 4.04 18.68 -8.43
C ILE A 18 4.40 17.40 -9.20
N TYR A 19 4.69 16.30 -8.50
CA TYR A 19 5.06 15.03 -9.13
C TYR A 19 3.96 14.48 -10.05
N PHE A 20 2.70 14.59 -9.63
CA PHE A 20 1.52 14.16 -10.39
C PHE A 20 0.96 15.25 -11.33
N GLU A 21 1.65 16.37 -11.50
CA GLU A 21 1.40 17.26 -12.65
C GLU A 21 1.85 16.59 -13.95
N ASN A 22 2.86 15.72 -13.89
CA ASN A 22 3.27 14.93 -15.03
C ASN A 22 2.14 13.97 -15.45
N LYS A 23 1.73 14.05 -16.71
CA LYS A 23 0.62 13.28 -17.27
C LYS A 23 0.81 11.77 -17.14
N VAL A 24 1.99 11.24 -17.44
CA VAL A 24 2.29 9.80 -17.38
C VAL A 24 2.19 9.26 -15.95
N ASN A 25 2.71 10.02 -14.97
CA ASN A 25 2.61 9.66 -13.56
C ASN A 25 1.16 9.68 -13.08
N MET A 26 0.40 10.69 -13.49
CA MET A 26 -1.02 10.81 -13.13
C MET A 26 -1.85 9.68 -13.75
N GLU A 27 -1.65 9.38 -15.04
CA GLU A 27 -2.33 8.28 -15.73
C GLU A 27 -2.04 6.94 -15.06
N SER A 28 -0.77 6.65 -14.74
CA SER A 28 -0.37 5.43 -14.02
C SER A 28 -1.09 5.30 -12.66
N LEU A 29 -1.20 6.40 -11.92
CA LEU A 29 -1.90 6.44 -10.63
C LEU A 29 -3.40 6.16 -10.81
N VAL A 30 -4.04 6.84 -11.76
CA VAL A 30 -5.48 6.72 -12.03
C VAL A 30 -5.82 5.32 -12.51
N GLU A 31 -5.05 4.75 -13.44
CA GLU A 31 -5.29 3.40 -13.97
C GLU A 31 -5.32 2.34 -12.87
N ILE A 32 -4.38 2.40 -11.93
CA ILE A 32 -4.32 1.41 -10.85
C ILE A 32 -5.41 1.67 -9.81
N LEU A 33 -5.66 2.92 -9.43
CA LEU A 33 -6.62 3.25 -8.38
C LEU A 33 -8.09 3.17 -8.82
N GLN A 34 -8.36 3.20 -10.12
CA GLN A 34 -9.69 2.99 -10.69
C GLN A 34 -9.87 1.57 -11.26
N ASP A 35 -8.97 0.65 -10.93
CA ASP A 35 -9.01 -0.76 -11.36
C ASP A 35 -9.07 -0.93 -12.90
N ARG A 36 -8.43 -0.01 -13.65
CA ARG A 36 -8.29 -0.08 -15.12
C ARG A 36 -6.98 -0.73 -15.57
N SER A 37 -6.09 -1.03 -14.63
CA SER A 37 -4.82 -1.74 -14.86
C SER A 37 -4.96 -3.25 -14.62
N LEU A 38 -4.17 -4.05 -15.35
CA LEU A 38 -3.96 -5.48 -15.04
C LEU A 38 -3.39 -5.69 -13.63
N VAL A 39 -2.57 -4.75 -13.16
CA VAL A 39 -1.93 -4.80 -11.86
C VAL A 39 -2.83 -4.12 -10.83
N SER A 40 -3.42 -4.95 -9.95
CA SER A 40 -4.22 -4.43 -8.84
C SER A 40 -3.37 -3.84 -7.71
N LEU A 41 -3.97 -2.94 -6.93
CA LEU A 41 -3.38 -2.42 -5.70
C LEU A 41 -2.91 -3.54 -4.74
N ARG A 42 -3.69 -4.62 -4.65
CA ARG A 42 -3.35 -5.75 -3.78
C ARG A 42 -2.11 -6.50 -4.28
N MET A 43 -1.95 -6.65 -5.59
CA MET A 43 -0.75 -7.27 -6.18
C MET A 43 0.48 -6.47 -5.77
N ILE A 44 0.44 -5.15 -5.90
CA ILE A 44 1.58 -4.28 -5.56
C ILE A 44 1.91 -4.37 -4.07
N ASP A 45 0.91 -4.25 -3.20
CA ASP A 45 1.09 -4.39 -1.74
C ASP A 45 1.68 -5.76 -1.37
N TRP A 46 1.13 -6.86 -1.92
CA TRP A 46 1.65 -8.21 -1.71
C TRP A 46 3.09 -8.36 -2.22
N PHE A 47 3.39 -7.81 -3.40
CA PHE A 47 4.71 -7.85 -4.00
C PHE A 47 5.76 -7.19 -3.09
N VAL A 48 5.49 -5.96 -2.64
CA VAL A 48 6.46 -5.19 -1.83
C VAL A 48 6.55 -5.69 -0.40
N THR A 49 5.45 -6.14 0.21
CA THR A 49 5.45 -6.55 1.63
C THR A 49 5.87 -8.00 1.85
N LYS A 50 5.63 -8.88 0.87
CA LYS A 50 5.79 -10.32 1.03
C LYS A 50 6.71 -10.94 -0.02
N HIS A 51 6.35 -10.86 -1.30
CA HIS A 51 7.10 -11.56 -2.35
C HIS A 51 8.57 -11.13 -2.35
N SER A 52 8.82 -9.82 -2.42
CA SER A 52 10.18 -9.27 -2.45
C SER A 52 10.99 -9.59 -1.19
N ARG A 53 10.33 -9.72 -0.04
CA ARG A 53 10.98 -10.12 1.22
C ARG A 53 11.45 -11.57 1.16
N VAL A 54 10.56 -12.47 0.73
CA VAL A 54 10.84 -13.91 0.70
C VAL A 54 11.91 -14.23 -0.35
N LYS A 55 11.86 -13.55 -1.49
CA LYS A 55 12.82 -13.74 -2.59
C LYS A 55 14.10 -12.91 -2.43
N HIS A 56 14.21 -12.08 -1.40
CA HIS A 56 15.30 -11.10 -1.25
C HIS A 56 15.53 -10.27 -2.53
N LEU A 57 14.43 -9.83 -3.15
CA LEU A 57 14.45 -9.26 -4.50
C LEU A 57 15.27 -7.97 -4.54
N GLN A 58 16.25 -7.97 -5.46
CA GLN A 58 17.11 -6.84 -5.77
C GLN A 58 17.27 -6.72 -7.28
N TYR A 59 17.20 -5.50 -7.80
CA TYR A 59 17.45 -5.17 -9.21
C TYR A 59 18.11 -3.80 -9.34
N ASP A 60 18.53 -3.44 -10.54
CA ASP A 60 19.15 -2.15 -10.83
C ASP A 60 18.09 -1.06 -11.12
N VAL A 61 18.22 0.08 -10.43
CA VAL A 61 17.49 1.31 -10.75
C VAL A 61 18.51 2.42 -10.97
N ASP A 62 18.59 2.88 -12.22
CA ASP A 62 19.50 3.96 -12.65
C ASP A 62 20.96 3.72 -12.25
N GLY A 63 21.46 2.49 -12.42
CA GLY A 63 22.84 2.11 -12.11
C GLY A 63 23.11 1.87 -10.64
N LYS A 64 22.07 1.81 -9.79
CA LYS A 64 22.18 1.56 -8.35
C LYS A 64 21.43 0.29 -7.95
N PRO A 65 22.05 -0.56 -7.11
CA PRO A 65 21.36 -1.73 -6.57
C PRO A 65 20.20 -1.31 -5.66
N PHE A 66 19.01 -1.79 -5.97
CA PHE A 66 17.78 -1.50 -5.25
C PHE A 66 17.19 -2.77 -4.65
N ALA A 67 17.32 -2.93 -3.33
CA ALA A 67 16.67 -4.00 -2.58
C ALA A 67 15.25 -3.58 -2.15
N VAL A 68 14.24 -4.12 -2.83
CA VAL A 68 12.84 -3.68 -2.75
C VAL A 68 12.33 -3.64 -1.30
N TYR A 69 12.42 -4.76 -0.60
CA TYR A 69 11.87 -4.89 0.76
C TYR A 69 12.61 -4.01 1.77
N SER A 70 13.92 -3.90 1.63
CA SER A 70 14.75 -3.08 2.53
C SER A 70 14.43 -1.60 2.36
N ASN A 71 14.38 -1.13 1.11
CA ASN A 71 14.05 0.25 0.80
C ASN A 71 12.63 0.60 1.25
N TYR A 72 11.64 -0.26 0.97
CA TYR A 72 10.27 -0.07 1.43
C TYR A 72 10.18 0.08 2.96
N LYS A 73 10.91 -0.74 3.73
CA LYS A 73 10.98 -0.58 5.19
C LYS A 73 11.58 0.76 5.61
N SER A 74 12.58 1.26 4.89
CA SER A 74 13.14 2.60 5.15
C SER A 74 12.11 3.71 4.87
N GLN A 75 11.31 3.59 3.81
CA GLN A 75 10.22 4.54 3.53
C GLN A 75 9.18 4.58 4.66
N LEU A 76 8.77 3.42 5.18
CA LEU A 76 7.84 3.34 6.31
C LEU A 76 8.38 4.03 7.58
N LYS A 77 9.71 4.02 7.79
CA LYS A 77 10.36 4.71 8.90
C LYS A 77 10.40 6.23 8.66
N ALA A 78 10.71 6.66 7.44
CA ALA A 78 10.85 8.07 7.09
C ALA A 78 9.51 8.83 7.07
N TYR A 79 8.47 8.21 6.51
CA TYR A 79 7.17 8.86 6.24
C TYR A 79 6.04 8.38 7.17
N SER A 80 6.34 7.48 8.11
CA SER A 80 5.34 6.72 8.88
C SER A 80 4.49 5.78 8.02
N LYS A 81 3.85 4.81 8.68
CA LYS A 81 2.87 3.92 8.02
C LYS A 81 1.67 4.69 7.45
N LYS A 82 1.32 5.85 8.01
CA LYS A 82 0.16 6.65 7.55
C LYS A 82 0.42 7.28 6.19
N GLN A 83 1.62 7.81 5.95
CA GLN A 83 1.96 8.51 4.70
C GLN A 83 2.62 7.60 3.66
N MET A 84 2.64 6.28 3.90
CA MET A 84 3.05 5.24 2.95
C MET A 84 2.01 4.10 2.93
N ASP A 85 0.74 4.46 3.10
CA ASP A 85 -0.38 3.49 3.06
C ASP A 85 -0.87 3.35 1.60
N PRO A 86 -0.69 2.19 0.95
CA PRO A 86 -1.22 1.96 -0.39
C PRO A 86 -2.75 2.04 -0.44
N PHE A 87 -3.45 1.92 0.69
CA PHE A 87 -4.91 1.88 0.75
C PHE A 87 -5.54 3.24 1.09
N CYS A 88 -6.72 3.53 0.51
CA CYS A 88 -7.47 4.77 0.69
C CYS A 88 -8.23 4.83 2.03
N ARG A 89 -7.51 4.73 3.16
CA ARG A 89 -8.11 4.58 4.51
C ARG A 89 -8.25 5.88 5.30
N ARG A 90 -7.67 6.98 4.83
CA ARG A 90 -7.48 8.23 5.60
C ARG A 90 -8.16 9.42 4.92
N ASP A 91 -7.81 10.61 5.39
CA ASP A 91 -8.28 11.89 4.87
C ASP A 91 -8.09 11.94 3.36
N ARG A 92 -9.21 12.02 2.66
CA ARG A 92 -9.27 11.95 1.20
C ARG A 92 -9.07 13.34 0.61
N ILE A 93 -8.39 13.38 -0.52
CA ILE A 93 -8.24 14.57 -1.35
C ILE A 93 -8.74 14.24 -2.75
N VAL A 94 -9.30 15.23 -3.43
CA VAL A 94 -9.76 15.11 -4.80
C VAL A 94 -8.73 15.76 -5.72
N LEU A 95 -8.14 14.96 -6.61
CA LEU A 95 -7.24 15.42 -7.65
C LEU A 95 -8.02 15.59 -8.95
N ARG A 96 -7.95 16.78 -9.56
CA ARG A 96 -8.52 17.07 -10.88
C ARG A 96 -7.40 17.52 -11.80
N LYS A 97 -6.87 16.60 -12.60
CA LYS A 97 -5.71 16.82 -13.48
C LYS A 97 -5.92 16.09 -14.81
N HIS A 98 -5.52 16.72 -15.92
CA HIS A 98 -5.57 16.11 -17.26
C HIS A 98 -6.94 15.52 -17.64
N GLY A 99 -8.04 16.17 -17.22
CA GLY A 99 -9.40 15.69 -17.46
C GLY A 99 -9.84 14.48 -16.60
N SER A 100 -8.97 13.98 -15.72
CA SER A 100 -9.28 12.91 -14.77
C SER A 100 -9.62 13.47 -13.39
N GLU A 101 -10.63 12.87 -12.74
CA GLU A 101 -10.98 13.11 -11.34
C GLU A 101 -10.71 11.86 -10.52
N LEU A 102 -9.90 12.00 -9.47
CA LEU A 102 -9.48 10.90 -8.61
C LEU A 102 -9.59 11.30 -7.15
N THR A 103 -10.33 10.51 -6.38
CA THR A 103 -10.32 10.61 -4.91
C THR A 103 -9.23 9.70 -4.35
N THR A 104 -8.22 10.29 -3.70
CA THR A 104 -7.05 9.55 -3.17
C THR A 104 -6.65 10.09 -1.78
N THR A 105 -5.51 9.66 -1.24
CA THR A 105 -4.94 10.20 0.01
C THR A 105 -3.46 10.49 -0.18
N ILE A 106 -2.88 11.32 0.71
CA ILE A 106 -1.42 11.60 0.72
C ILE A 106 -0.62 10.29 0.80
N GLY A 107 -1.07 9.33 1.61
CA GLY A 107 -0.39 8.04 1.78
C GLY A 107 -0.34 7.22 0.50
N GLN A 108 -1.46 7.18 -0.24
CA GLN A 108 -1.53 6.49 -1.52
C GLN A 108 -0.63 7.16 -2.56
N MET A 109 -0.76 8.48 -2.72
CA MET A 109 0.08 9.23 -3.66
C MET A 109 1.57 9.02 -3.39
N ASN A 110 1.99 9.06 -2.13
CA ASN A 110 3.39 8.87 -1.77
C ASN A 110 3.86 7.43 -2.03
N PHE A 111 3.04 6.43 -1.69
CA PHE A 111 3.32 5.04 -2.01
C PHE A 111 3.52 4.83 -3.52
N PHE A 112 2.62 5.40 -4.34
CA PHE A 112 2.68 5.26 -5.79
C PHE A 112 3.81 6.04 -6.43
N ARG A 113 4.13 7.25 -5.93
CA ARG A 113 5.33 7.98 -6.34
C ARG A 113 6.56 7.09 -6.14
N TRP A 114 6.74 6.54 -4.94
CA TRP A 114 7.85 5.63 -4.65
C TRP A 114 7.84 4.39 -5.55
N ALA A 115 6.67 3.79 -5.79
CA ALA A 115 6.57 2.60 -6.65
C ALA A 115 6.93 2.90 -8.12
N ILE A 116 6.56 4.06 -8.64
CA ILE A 116 6.88 4.50 -10.01
C ILE A 116 8.39 4.81 -10.11
N GLU A 117 8.92 5.66 -9.23
CA GLU A 117 10.33 6.07 -9.24
C GLU A 117 11.28 4.87 -9.14
N ASN A 118 10.90 3.84 -8.39
CA ASN A 118 11.73 2.66 -8.19
C ASN A 118 11.40 1.49 -9.14
N ARG A 119 10.66 1.75 -10.23
CA ARG A 119 10.31 0.76 -11.28
C ARG A 119 9.60 -0.49 -10.75
N ILE A 120 8.92 -0.39 -9.60
CA ILE A 120 8.16 -1.50 -9.00
C ILE A 120 7.05 -1.94 -9.94
N LEU A 121 6.30 -0.97 -10.48
CA LEU A 121 5.19 -1.26 -11.38
C LEU A 121 5.69 -1.96 -12.64
N LYS A 122 6.80 -1.47 -13.23
CA LYS A 122 7.43 -2.09 -14.39
C LYS A 122 7.81 -3.55 -14.11
N TYR A 123 8.49 -3.81 -13.00
CA TYR A 123 8.87 -5.17 -12.63
C TYR A 123 7.65 -6.10 -12.55
N ILE A 124 6.57 -5.64 -11.91
CA ILE A 124 5.35 -6.44 -11.76
C ILE A 124 4.72 -6.72 -13.12
N TYR A 125 4.65 -5.74 -14.02
CA TYR A 125 4.13 -5.95 -15.37
C TYR A 125 4.97 -6.95 -16.17
N ASP A 126 6.30 -6.83 -16.11
CA ASP A 126 7.22 -7.70 -16.85
C ASP A 126 7.14 -9.17 -16.39
N HIS A 127 6.67 -9.43 -15.16
CA HIS A 127 6.58 -10.76 -14.55
C HIS A 127 5.15 -11.10 -14.08
N TYR A 128 4.13 -10.52 -14.74
CA TYR A 128 2.77 -10.52 -14.23
C TYR A 128 2.22 -11.93 -14.00
N ASP A 129 2.34 -12.82 -15.01
CA ASP A 129 1.73 -14.16 -14.97
C ASP A 129 2.30 -15.01 -13.82
N ASP A 130 3.61 -14.96 -13.63
CA ASP A 130 4.30 -15.68 -12.56
C ASP A 130 3.87 -15.18 -11.17
N LEU A 131 3.81 -13.85 -11.00
CA LEU A 131 3.40 -13.22 -9.75
C LEU A 131 1.92 -13.52 -9.45
N GLU A 132 1.06 -13.48 -10.46
CA GLU A 132 -0.36 -13.77 -10.30
C GLU A 132 -0.60 -15.23 -9.90
N LEU A 133 0.11 -16.16 -10.53
CA LEU A 133 0.06 -17.58 -10.19
C LEU A 133 0.57 -17.84 -8.77
N GLU A 134 1.71 -17.24 -8.39
CA GLU A 134 2.28 -17.37 -7.04
C GLU A 134 1.29 -16.86 -5.99
N MET A 135 0.74 -15.66 -6.19
CA MET A 135 -0.24 -15.05 -5.29
C MET A 135 -1.50 -15.92 -5.14
N LYS A 136 -2.02 -16.50 -6.24
CA LYS A 136 -3.16 -17.43 -6.22
C LYS A 136 -2.84 -18.69 -5.41
N ASN A 137 -1.66 -19.28 -5.60
CA ASN A 137 -1.23 -20.50 -4.91
C ASN A 137 -1.06 -20.28 -3.40
N GLU A 138 -0.48 -19.16 -2.99
CA GLU A 138 -0.36 -18.82 -1.57
C GLU A 138 -1.73 -18.70 -0.88
N ASN A 139 -2.72 -18.12 -1.57
CA ASN A 139 -4.07 -17.99 -1.04
C ASN A 139 -4.75 -19.36 -0.91
N LYS A 140 -4.60 -20.25 -1.90
CA LYS A 140 -5.10 -21.63 -1.81
C LYS A 140 -4.50 -22.37 -0.63
N GLN A 141 -3.18 -22.29 -0.43
CA GLN A 141 -2.53 -22.95 0.71
C GLN A 141 -3.09 -22.48 2.06
N LYS A 142 -3.30 -21.17 2.24
CA LYS A 142 -3.92 -20.61 3.45
C LYS A 142 -5.33 -21.15 3.70
N THR A 143 -6.15 -21.28 2.65
CA THR A 143 -7.51 -21.85 2.78
C THR A 143 -7.50 -23.34 3.14
N ASN A 144 -6.52 -24.10 2.67
CA ASN A 144 -6.39 -25.52 3.00
C ASN A 144 -5.88 -25.71 4.45
N LEU A 145 -4.96 -24.85 4.90
CA LEU A 145 -4.49 -24.83 6.29
C LEU A 145 -5.60 -24.45 7.28
N SER A 146 -6.47 -23.49 6.94
CA SER A 146 -7.60 -23.13 7.82
C SER A 146 -8.64 -24.26 7.91
N ARG A 147 -8.94 -24.95 6.80
CA ARG A 147 -9.82 -26.14 6.79
C ARG A 147 -9.27 -27.31 7.60
N LYS A 148 -7.95 -27.53 7.60
CA LYS A 148 -7.33 -28.57 8.46
C LYS A 148 -7.42 -28.22 9.95
N LYS A 149 -7.36 -26.94 10.33
CA LYS A 149 -7.50 -26.50 11.74
C LYS A 149 -8.92 -26.62 12.29
N THR A 150 -9.95 -26.65 11.44
CA THR A 150 -11.34 -26.87 11.86
C THR A 150 -11.69 -28.34 12.18
N GLY A 151 -10.74 -29.28 12.02
CA GLY A 151 -10.91 -30.68 12.45
C GLY A 151 -10.56 -30.95 13.93
N SER A 152 -10.03 -29.97 14.66
CA SER A 152 -9.77 -30.07 16.10
C SER A 152 -10.62 -29.07 16.87
N ASN A 153 -11.63 -29.59 17.57
CA ASN A 153 -12.49 -28.87 18.52
C ASN A 153 -11.70 -27.93 19.44
N GLN A 154 -11.90 -26.62 19.30
CA GLN A 154 -11.96 -25.66 20.42
C GLN A 154 -12.85 -24.49 20.00
N LYS A 155 -14.15 -24.61 20.31
CA LYS A 155 -15.09 -23.48 20.29
C LYS A 155 -14.63 -22.45 21.34
N ARG A 156 -13.97 -21.37 20.92
CA ARG A 156 -13.98 -20.12 21.70
C ARG A 156 -15.12 -19.25 21.18
N SER A 157 -16.31 -19.48 21.71
CA SER A 157 -17.40 -18.52 21.63
C SER A 157 -17.06 -17.33 22.52
N PHE A 158 -16.97 -16.13 21.94
CA PHE A 158 -16.82 -14.90 22.68
C PHE A 158 -18.18 -14.57 23.34
N SER A 159 -18.39 -15.02 24.58
CA SER A 159 -19.53 -14.60 25.38
C SER A 159 -19.27 -13.17 25.87
N ARG A 160 -20.16 -12.24 25.54
CA ARG A 160 -20.20 -10.91 26.16
C ARG A 160 -20.74 -11.08 27.59
N THR A 161 -19.86 -11.19 28.58
CA THR A 161 -20.27 -11.02 29.97
C THR A 161 -20.39 -9.53 30.27
N ASN A 162 -21.61 -9.08 30.53
CA ASN A 162 -21.93 -7.74 31.00
C ASN A 162 -21.59 -7.67 32.49
N THR A 163 -20.35 -7.31 32.84
CA THR A 163 -19.98 -7.07 34.24
C THR A 163 -20.08 -5.58 34.52
N SER A 164 -21.15 -5.17 35.21
CA SER A 164 -21.26 -3.85 35.84
C SER A 164 -20.22 -3.79 36.96
N MET A 165 -19.16 -2.99 36.78
CA MET A 165 -18.23 -2.67 37.86
C MET A 165 -18.81 -1.53 38.69
N MET A 166 -19.34 -1.82 39.88
CA MET A 166 -19.50 -0.82 40.92
C MET A 166 -18.11 -0.47 41.46
N VAL A 167 -17.70 0.79 41.27
CA VAL A 167 -16.53 1.36 41.93
C VAL A 167 -17.04 2.05 43.21
N THR A 168 -16.69 1.51 44.36
CA THR A 168 -16.78 2.23 45.64
C THR A 168 -15.51 3.06 45.81
N PHE A 169 -15.68 4.33 46.15
CA PHE A 169 -14.60 5.22 46.55
C PHE A 169 -14.55 5.25 48.07
N ASP A 170 -13.38 4.96 48.64
CA ASP A 170 -13.03 5.33 50.02
C ASP A 170 -12.55 6.80 50.05
#